data_AF-A0A9W4L3T6-F1
#
_entry.id   AF-A0A9W4L3T6-F1
#
_cell.length_a   1.000
_cell.length_b   1.000
_cell.length_c   1.000
_cell.angle_alpha   90.00
_cell.angle_beta   90.00
_cell.angle_gamma   90.00
#
_symmetry.space_group_name_H-M   'P 1'
#
loop_
_entity.id
_entity.type
_entity.pdbx_description
1 polymer ?
#
loop_
_entity_poly.entity_id
_entity_poly.type
_entity_poly.pdbx_seq_one_letter_code
_entity_poly.pdbx_strand_id
1 'polypeptide(L)'
;MKRIFRSKVFYLIIFLVTLGVVLVFNNDKEPTEKLSEDEFFTTLEDGKVTFLKVESQNSVYEIRGRLVGYEKDQYFIASVPNSGISLDRMINAIREQDIGKIEFIPDTETSGWVTLLTTTIPFMIIFMLFFVIILFTVVIKRLGRPR
;
A
#
# COMPACT_ATOMS: atom_id res chain seq x y z
N MET A 1 25.81 33.41 9.98
CA MET A 1 25.41 32.22 9.17
C MET A 1 25.31 30.90 9.93
N LYS A 2 26.04 30.65 11.04
CA LYS A 2 25.95 29.38 11.82
C LYS A 2 24.59 29.10 12.52
N ARG A 3 23.76 30.13 12.75
CA ARG A 3 22.44 30.00 13.44
C ARG A 3 21.31 29.56 12.51
N ILE A 4 21.39 29.94 11.23
CA ILE A 4 20.38 29.67 10.19
C ILE A 4 20.55 28.24 9.64
N PHE A 5 21.78 27.71 9.61
CA PHE A 5 22.05 26.34 9.17
C PHE A 5 21.56 25.30 10.20
N ARG A 6 21.62 25.60 11.51
CA ARG A 6 21.08 24.70 12.55
C ARG A 6 19.56 24.56 12.51
N SER A 7 18.82 25.60 12.12
CA SER A 7 17.35 25.53 12.02
C SER A 7 16.89 25.02 10.65
N LYS A 8 17.52 25.43 9.54
CA LYS A 8 17.09 25.00 8.20
C LYS A 8 17.36 23.52 7.90
N VAL A 9 18.48 22.97 8.37
CA VAL A 9 18.79 21.53 8.17
C VAL A 9 17.76 20.63 8.87
N PHE A 10 17.19 21.07 9.99
CA PHE A 10 16.15 20.33 10.69
C PHE A 10 14.86 20.20 9.86
N TYR A 11 14.36 21.32 9.33
CA TYR A 11 13.18 21.29 8.47
C TYR A 11 13.43 20.50 7.18
N LEU A 12 14.66 20.51 6.65
CA LEU A 12 15.05 19.70 5.50
C LEU A 12 15.03 18.19 5.81
N ILE A 13 15.52 17.76 6.97
CA ILE A 13 15.52 16.35 7.38
C ILE A 13 14.09 15.86 7.62
N ILE A 14 13.26 16.63 8.32
CA ILE A 14 11.84 16.29 8.51
C ILE A 14 11.16 16.16 7.15
N PHE A 15 11.37 17.12 6.25
CA PHE A 15 10.80 17.09 4.91
C PHE A 15 11.21 15.83 4.14
N LEU A 16 12.50 15.45 4.18
CA LEU A 16 13.00 14.22 3.55
C LEU A 16 12.40 12.95 4.17
N VAL A 17 12.24 12.90 5.50
CA VAL A 17 11.61 11.76 6.19
C VAL A 17 10.13 11.65 5.81
N THR A 18 9.39 12.76 5.84
CA THR A 18 7.98 12.76 5.45
C THR A 18 7.81 12.38 3.99
N LEU A 19 8.70 12.83 3.10
CA LEU A 19 8.68 12.45 1.70
C LEU A 19 8.99 10.95 1.52
N GLY A 20 9.97 10.41 2.25
CA GLY A 20 10.29 8.99 2.24
C GLY A 20 9.14 8.10 2.72
N VAL A 21 8.43 8.52 3.78
CA VAL A 21 7.20 7.86 4.25
C VAL A 21 6.15 7.87 3.14
N VAL A 22 5.81 9.04 2.59
CA VAL A 22 4.80 9.15 1.52
C VAL A 22 5.15 8.26 0.32
N LEU A 23 6.42 8.20 -0.08
CA LEU A 23 6.86 7.35 -1.20
C LEU A 23 6.73 5.85 -0.92
N VAL A 24 6.96 5.40 0.32
CA VAL A 24 6.78 3.99 0.69
C VAL A 24 5.29 3.62 0.75
N PHE A 25 4.45 4.49 1.29
CA PHE A 25 3.01 4.25 1.46
C PHE A 25 2.20 4.45 0.18
N ASN A 26 2.66 5.26 -0.79
CA ASN A 26 2.01 5.42 -2.10
C ASN A 26 2.49 4.39 -3.15
N ASN A 27 3.10 3.28 -2.74
CA ASN A 27 3.49 2.22 -3.70
C ASN A 27 2.33 1.38 -4.23
N ASP A 28 1.09 1.67 -3.83
CA ASP A 28 -0.08 1.12 -4.51
C ASP A 28 -0.15 1.70 -5.91
N LYS A 29 0.40 0.96 -6.87
CA LYS A 29 0.28 1.28 -8.29
C LYS A 29 -1.20 1.35 -8.64
N GLU A 30 -1.58 2.29 -9.51
CA GLU A 30 -2.93 2.26 -10.05
C GLU A 30 -3.09 1.02 -10.94
N PRO A 31 -4.28 0.40 -10.97
CA PRO A 31 -4.53 -0.72 -11.88
C PRO A 31 -4.28 -0.28 -13.32
N THR A 32 -3.71 -1.17 -14.11
CA THR A 32 -3.52 -0.93 -15.56
C THR A 32 -4.87 -0.74 -16.24
N GLU A 33 -5.89 -1.45 -15.76
CA GLU A 33 -7.24 -1.39 -16.29
C GLU A 33 -8.28 -1.69 -15.20
N LYS A 34 -9.44 -1.04 -15.28
CA LYS A 34 -10.61 -1.36 -14.46
C LYS A 34 -11.66 -1.98 -15.36
N LEU A 35 -11.99 -3.25 -15.11
CA LEU A 35 -13.00 -3.98 -15.86
C LEU A 35 -14.34 -3.89 -15.12
N SER A 36 -15.41 -3.71 -15.88
CA SER A 36 -16.76 -3.98 -15.41
C SER A 36 -16.95 -5.48 -15.13
N GLU A 37 -18.03 -5.82 -14.41
CA GLU A 37 -18.38 -7.23 -14.14
C GLU A 37 -18.50 -8.03 -15.45
N ASP A 38 -19.18 -7.49 -16.46
CA ASP A 38 -19.38 -8.15 -17.74
C ASP A 38 -18.07 -8.33 -18.52
N GLU A 39 -17.20 -7.31 -18.54
CA GLU A 39 -15.89 -7.39 -19.19
C GLU A 39 -14.98 -8.40 -18.49
N PHE A 40 -15.03 -8.46 -17.16
CA PHE A 40 -14.31 -9.44 -16.38
C PHE A 40 -14.77 -10.87 -16.72
N PHE A 41 -16.07 -11.16 -16.68
CA PHE A 41 -16.57 -12.48 -17.02
C PHE A 41 -16.27 -12.84 -18.48
N THR A 42 -16.36 -11.88 -19.40
CA THR A 42 -15.99 -12.11 -20.81
C THR A 42 -14.51 -12.45 -20.96
N THR A 43 -13.61 -11.70 -20.31
CA THR A 43 -12.16 -11.99 -20.37
C THR A 43 -11.80 -13.29 -19.67
N LEU A 44 -12.52 -13.64 -18.61
CA LEU A 44 -12.39 -14.91 -17.89
C LEU A 44 -12.83 -16.08 -18.77
N GLU A 45 -14.02 -16.01 -19.36
CA GLU A 45 -14.60 -17.01 -20.25
C GLU A 45 -13.80 -17.14 -21.56
N ASP A 46 -13.14 -16.09 -22.03
CA ASP A 46 -12.22 -16.10 -23.19
C ASP A 46 -10.86 -16.78 -22.91
N GLY A 47 -10.59 -17.21 -21.66
CA GLY A 47 -9.32 -17.83 -21.28
C GLY A 47 -8.13 -16.88 -21.32
N LYS A 48 -8.36 -15.56 -21.27
CA LYS A 48 -7.29 -14.54 -21.33
C LYS A 48 -6.63 -14.28 -19.98
N VAL A 49 -7.12 -14.91 -18.91
CA VAL A 49 -6.69 -14.67 -17.53
C VAL A 49 -5.68 -15.74 -17.10
N THR A 50 -4.52 -15.31 -16.61
CA THR A 50 -3.41 -16.20 -16.19
C THR A 50 -3.27 -16.35 -14.69
N PHE A 51 -3.76 -15.37 -13.93
CA PHE A 51 -3.69 -15.33 -12.48
C PHE A 51 -4.86 -14.53 -11.95
N LEU A 52 -5.47 -15.03 -10.87
CA LEU A 52 -6.53 -14.35 -10.15
C LEU A 52 -6.21 -14.32 -8.67
N LYS A 53 -6.40 -13.15 -8.09
CA LYS A 53 -6.37 -12.91 -6.68
C LYS A 53 -7.70 -12.27 -6.28
N VAL A 54 -8.42 -12.94 -5.39
CA VAL A 54 -9.76 -12.54 -4.95
C VAL A 54 -9.68 -12.06 -3.51
N GLU A 55 -10.04 -10.80 -3.28
CA GLU A 55 -10.13 -10.14 -1.98
C GLU A 55 -11.60 -9.76 -1.71
N SER A 56 -12.06 -9.86 -0.46
CA SER A 56 -13.49 -9.88 -0.09
C SER A 56 -14.01 -8.57 0.50
N GLN A 57 -13.80 -7.41 -0.12
CA GLN A 57 -14.13 -6.12 0.50
C GLN A 57 -15.62 -5.88 0.76
N ASN A 58 -16.06 -6.03 2.02
CA ASN A 58 -17.42 -5.76 2.48
C ASN A 58 -18.51 -6.46 1.63
N SER A 59 -19.19 -5.69 0.75
CA SER A 59 -20.32 -6.13 -0.08
C SER A 59 -19.91 -6.53 -1.51
N VAL A 60 -18.63 -6.44 -1.85
CA VAL A 60 -18.10 -6.79 -3.17
C VAL A 60 -16.85 -7.64 -3.04
N TYR A 61 -16.59 -8.47 -4.03
CA TYR A 61 -15.28 -9.07 -4.24
C TYR A 61 -14.47 -8.15 -5.15
N GLU A 62 -13.30 -7.72 -4.68
CA GLU A 62 -12.30 -7.07 -5.51
C GLU A 62 -11.40 -8.16 -6.10
N ILE A 63 -11.41 -8.25 -7.43
CA ILE A 63 -10.65 -9.26 -8.16
C ILE A 63 -9.49 -8.56 -8.84
N ARG A 64 -8.27 -8.95 -8.47
CA ARG A 64 -7.03 -8.53 -9.11
C ARG A 64 -6.54 -9.67 -9.99
N GLY A 65 -6.40 -9.42 -11.28
CA GLY A 65 -5.97 -10.45 -12.21
C GLY A 65 -4.94 -9.97 -13.22
N ARG A 66 -4.31 -10.93 -13.89
CA ARG A 66 -3.33 -10.67 -14.95
C ARG A 66 -3.76 -11.33 -16.25
N LEU A 67 -3.85 -10.53 -17.32
CA LEU A 67 -4.12 -11.04 -18.66
C LEU A 67 -2.87 -11.63 -19.31
N VAL A 68 -3.06 -12.46 -20.33
CA VAL A 68 -1.97 -12.94 -21.18
C VAL A 68 -1.24 -11.75 -21.80
N GLY A 69 0.08 -11.71 -21.64
CA GLY A 69 0.94 -10.64 -22.16
C GLY A 69 1.17 -9.46 -21.21
N TYR A 70 0.53 -9.44 -20.03
CA TYR A 70 0.80 -8.43 -19.01
C TYR A 70 2.17 -8.68 -18.35
N GLU A 71 2.89 -7.59 -18.08
CA GLU A 71 4.11 -7.63 -17.26
C GLU A 71 3.80 -7.95 -15.79
N LYS A 72 4.84 -8.25 -14.99
CA LYS A 72 4.67 -8.65 -13.58
C LYS A 72 3.94 -7.61 -12.73
N ASP A 73 4.05 -6.34 -13.08
CA ASP A 73 3.45 -5.22 -12.37
C ASP A 73 2.18 -4.68 -13.03
N GLN A 74 1.77 -5.23 -14.17
CA GLN A 74 0.49 -4.94 -14.79
C GLN A 74 -0.59 -5.89 -14.26
N TYR A 75 -1.74 -5.31 -13.95
CA TYR A 75 -2.92 -6.04 -13.48
C TYR A 75 -4.19 -5.25 -13.76
N PHE A 76 -5.30 -5.96 -13.90
CA PHE A 76 -6.63 -5.39 -13.91
C PHE A 76 -7.27 -5.50 -12.54
N ILE A 77 -8.24 -4.62 -12.27
CA ILE A 77 -9.18 -4.75 -11.15
C ILE A 77 -10.60 -4.89 -11.70
N ALA A 78 -11.35 -5.83 -11.15
CA ALA A 78 -12.79 -5.94 -11.34
C ALA A 78 -13.50 -5.98 -9.98
N SER A 79 -14.70 -5.41 -9.91
CA SER A 79 -15.53 -5.46 -8.72
C SER A 79 -16.80 -6.25 -9.02
N VAL A 80 -17.02 -7.31 -8.26
CA VAL A 80 -18.14 -8.23 -8.47
C VAL A 80 -18.99 -8.26 -7.18
N PRO A 81 -20.33 -8.27 -7.24
CA PRO A 81 -21.15 -8.38 -6.05
C PRO A 81 -20.77 -9.61 -5.21
N ASN A 82 -20.69 -9.44 -3.88
CA ASN A 82 -20.51 -10.56 -2.96
C ASN A 82 -21.82 -11.35 -2.85
N SER A 83 -22.09 -12.17 -3.86
CA SER A 83 -23.25 -13.03 -3.97
C SER A 83 -22.83 -14.45 -4.35
N GLY A 84 -23.58 -15.45 -3.85
CA GLY A 84 -23.33 -16.86 -4.21
C GLY A 84 -23.41 -17.08 -5.72
N ILE A 85 -24.31 -16.38 -6.42
CA ILE A 85 -24.48 -16.48 -7.88
C ILE A 85 -23.21 -16.04 -8.62
N SER A 86 -22.65 -14.88 -8.25
CA SER A 86 -21.44 -14.36 -8.89
C SER A 86 -20.22 -15.22 -8.59
N LEU A 87 -20.13 -15.75 -7.36
CA LEU A 87 -19.05 -16.65 -6.95
C LEU A 87 -19.10 -17.97 -7.71
N ASP A 88 -20.29 -18.58 -7.83
CA ASP A 88 -20.50 -19.82 -8.58
C ASP A 88 -20.17 -19.63 -10.07
N ARG A 89 -20.62 -18.52 -10.67
CA ARG A 89 -20.28 -18.18 -12.07
C ARG A 89 -18.77 -18.09 -12.26
N MET A 90 -18.07 -17.39 -11.36
CA MET A 90 -16.61 -17.24 -11.43
C MET A 90 -15.90 -18.59 -11.28
N ILE A 91 -16.27 -19.41 -10.29
CA ILE A 91 -15.68 -20.74 -10.07
C ILE A 91 -15.90 -21.65 -11.29
N ASN A 92 -17.08 -21.61 -11.91
CA ASN A 92 -17.36 -22.41 -13.10
C ASN A 92 -16.49 -21.99 -14.29
N ALA A 93 -16.44 -20.69 -14.61
CA ALA A 93 -15.60 -20.18 -15.69
C ALA A 93 -14.10 -20.47 -15.47
N ILE A 94 -13.64 -20.36 -14.23
CA ILE A 94 -12.29 -20.76 -13.81
C ILE A 94 -11.99 -22.24 -14.12
N ARG A 95 -12.92 -23.13 -13.78
CA ARG A 95 -12.74 -24.58 -13.95
C ARG A 95 -12.74 -24.98 -15.41
N GLU A 96 -13.50 -24.28 -16.24
CA GLU A 96 -13.54 -24.51 -17.68
C GLU A 96 -12.24 -24.09 -18.38
N GLN A 97 -11.58 -23.04 -17.89
CA GLN A 97 -10.40 -22.45 -18.52
C GLN A 97 -9.05 -22.89 -17.93
N ASP A 98 -9.05 -23.82 -16.97
CA ASP A 98 -7.86 -24.38 -16.30
C ASP A 98 -6.86 -23.30 -15.83
N ILE A 99 -7.37 -22.27 -15.14
CA ILE A 99 -6.54 -21.14 -14.68
C ILE A 99 -5.57 -21.63 -13.62
N GLY A 100 -4.29 -21.72 -13.99
CA GLY A 100 -3.28 -22.47 -13.25
C GLY A 100 -2.95 -21.97 -11.84
N LYS A 101 -3.38 -20.76 -11.42
CA LYS A 101 -3.18 -20.24 -10.07
C LYS A 101 -4.29 -19.26 -9.65
N ILE A 102 -4.95 -19.60 -8.55
CA ILE A 102 -5.94 -18.74 -7.88
C ILE A 102 -5.56 -18.61 -6.42
N GLU A 103 -5.50 -17.36 -5.96
CA GLU A 103 -5.26 -17.04 -4.57
C GLU A 103 -6.50 -16.35 -3.98
N PHE A 104 -7.19 -17.05 -3.09
CA PHE A 104 -8.21 -16.44 -2.26
C PHE A 104 -7.52 -15.83 -1.05
N ILE A 105 -7.54 -14.51 -0.97
CA ILE A 105 -7.02 -13.81 0.20
C ILE A 105 -8.23 -13.36 1.00
N PRO A 106 -8.43 -13.90 2.22
CA PRO A 106 -9.50 -13.43 3.08
C PRO A 106 -9.28 -11.96 3.38
N ASP A 107 -10.37 -11.24 3.66
CA ASP A 107 -10.29 -9.88 4.19
C ASP A 107 -9.50 -9.90 5.50
N THR A 108 -8.21 -9.66 5.40
CA THR A 108 -7.40 -9.33 6.56
C THR A 108 -7.64 -7.85 6.78
N GLU A 109 -8.53 -7.52 7.72
CA GLU A 109 -8.56 -6.17 8.25
C GLU A 109 -7.13 -5.78 8.61
N THR A 110 -6.68 -4.62 8.12
CA THR A 110 -5.37 -4.08 8.47
C THR A 110 -5.28 -4.07 9.98
N SER A 111 -4.42 -4.93 10.53
CA SER A 111 -4.34 -5.13 11.98
C SER A 111 -4.23 -3.77 12.66
N GLY A 112 -5.08 -3.52 13.67
CA GLY A 112 -5.04 -2.28 14.42
C GLY A 112 -3.63 -1.97 14.93
N TRP A 113 -2.83 -2.98 15.23
CA TRP A 113 -1.41 -2.82 15.56
C TRP A 113 -0.56 -2.32 14.40
N VAL A 114 -0.77 -2.82 13.19
CA VAL A 114 -0.08 -2.34 11.98
C VAL A 114 -0.45 -0.89 11.72
N THR A 115 -1.74 -0.54 11.75
CA THR A 115 -2.22 0.84 11.59
C THR A 115 -1.66 1.77 12.65
N LEU A 116 -1.63 1.34 13.91
CA LEU A 116 -1.04 2.10 15.00
C LEU A 116 0.47 2.29 14.78
N LEU A 117 1.20 1.25 14.39
CA LEU A 117 2.65 1.36 14.13
C LEU A 117 2.96 2.25 12.93
N THR A 118 2.28 2.07 11.80
CA THR A 118 2.51 2.89 10.59
C THR A 118 2.15 4.35 10.81
N THR A 119 1.15 4.63 11.64
CA THR A 119 0.78 6.01 12.01
C THR A 119 1.70 6.59 13.09
N THR A 120 2.10 5.81 14.10
CA THR A 120 2.86 6.30 15.27
C THR A 120 4.35 6.42 14.98
N ILE A 121 4.93 5.55 14.15
CA ILE A 121 6.37 5.55 13.84
C ILE A 121 6.83 6.90 13.24
N PRO A 122 6.15 7.52 12.26
CA PRO A 122 6.50 8.85 11.78
C PRO A 122 6.57 9.90 12.88
N PHE A 123 5.59 9.91 13.80
CA PHE A 123 5.58 10.83 14.94
C PHE A 123 6.71 10.53 15.94
N MET A 124 6.99 9.26 16.22
CA MET A 124 8.10 8.83 17.08
C MET A 124 9.45 9.29 16.52
N ILE A 125 9.67 9.17 15.21
CA ILE A 125 10.89 9.63 14.55
C ILE A 125 11.05 11.14 14.70
N ILE A 126 9.99 11.92 14.44
CA ILE A 126 10.00 13.38 14.60
C ILE A 126 10.27 13.76 16.07
N PHE A 127 9.62 13.08 17.01
CA PHE A 127 9.79 13.28 18.44
C PHE A 127 11.23 12.98 18.90
N MET A 128 11.80 11.86 18.45
CA MET A 128 13.19 11.49 18.73
C MET A 128 14.17 12.53 18.18
N LEU A 129 13.97 13.00 16.93
CA LEU A 129 14.81 14.04 16.33
C LEU A 129 14.75 15.34 17.14
N PHE A 130 13.57 15.74 17.61
CA PHE A 130 13.42 16.92 18.46
C PHE A 130 14.17 16.77 19.79
N PHE A 131 14.09 15.61 20.43
CA PHE A 131 14.80 15.32 21.67
C PHE A 131 16.32 15.36 21.49
N VAL A 132 16.85 14.75 20.42
CA VAL A 132 18.29 14.81 20.09
C VAL A 132 18.77 16.25 19.92
N ILE A 133 17.95 17.12 19.34
CA ILE A 133 18.28 18.54 19.15
C ILE A 133 18.24 19.31 20.46
N ILE A 134 17.23 19.10 21.29
CA ILE A 134 17.18 19.69 22.63
C ILE A 134 18.39 19.25 23.43
N LEU A 135 18.71 17.96 23.42
CA LEU A 135 19.87 17.42 24.10
C LEU A 135 21.16 18.09 23.59
N PHE A 136 21.38 18.16 22.28
CA PHE A 136 22.56 18.77 21.70
C PHE A 136 22.67 20.26 22.02
N THR A 137 21.57 20.99 21.96
CA THR A 137 21.54 22.43 22.30
C THR A 137 21.77 22.67 23.80
N VAL A 138 21.22 21.82 24.68
CA VAL A 138 21.46 21.85 26.13
C VAL A 138 22.90 21.49 26.47
N VAL A 139 23.45 20.43 25.85
CA VAL A 139 24.83 19.95 26.06
C VAL A 139 25.83 21.01 25.61
N ILE A 140 25.69 21.58 24.41
CA ILE A 140 26.55 22.67 23.94
C ILE A 140 26.48 23.88 24.88
N LYS A 141 25.27 24.25 25.32
CA LYS A 141 25.08 25.38 26.23
C LYS A 141 25.70 25.13 27.61
N ARG A 142 25.72 23.88 28.08
CA ARG A 142 26.40 23.48 29.32
C ARG A 142 27.93 23.44 29.18
N LEU A 143 28.46 22.94 28.07
CA LEU A 143 29.91 22.92 27.81
C LEU A 143 30.52 24.30 27.55
N GLY A 144 29.73 25.27 27.09
CA GLY A 144 30.19 26.63 26.79
C GLY A 144 30.03 27.67 27.91
N ARG A 145 29.67 27.27 29.14
CA ARG A 145 29.64 28.21 30.28
C ARG A 145 31.06 28.42 30.82
N PRO A 146 31.60 29.66 30.83
CA PRO A 146 32.81 29.94 31.59
C PRO A 146 32.52 29.68 33.08
N ARG A 147 33.50 29.07 33.77
CA ARG A 147 33.43 28.78 35.21
C ARG A 147 33.29 30.07 36.02
#